data_AF-A0A149VWC5-F1
#
_entry.id   AF-A0A149VWC5-F1
#
_cell.length_a   1.000
_cell.length_b   1.000
_cell.length_c   1.000
_cell.angle_alpha   90.00
_cell.angle_beta   90.00
_cell.angle_gamma   90.00
#
_symmetry.space_group_name_H-M   'P 1'
#
loop_
_entity.id
_entity.type
_entity.pdbx_description
1 polymer ?
#
loop_
_entity_poly.entity_id
_entity_poly.type
_entity_poly.pdbx_seq_one_letter_code
_entity_poly.pdbx_strand_id
1 'polypeptide(L)'
;MPVLRDGHCNLDIIVTVTKPLTLEHGAVVELVPTPAHPIRLHTLDDIRLEMAKVYRGMRSGSIDPQDGTRLAFVLGQMVRLFEQSAQDRRLEAIEQTLNQRKKL
;
A
#
# COMPACT_ATOMS: atom_id res chain seq x y z
N MET A 1 21.26 2.21 30.77
CA MET A 1 21.45 2.41 29.32
C MET A 1 20.49 1.49 28.58
N PRO A 2 19.71 1.99 27.60
CA PRO A 2 18.54 1.29 27.10
C PRO A 2 18.87 0.29 25.97
N VAL A 3 18.19 -0.84 26.11
CA VAL A 3 17.91 -1.98 25.22
C VAL A 3 17.88 -1.73 23.71
N LEU A 4 18.51 -2.65 22.97
CA LEU A 4 18.25 -2.92 21.55
C LEU A 4 16.78 -3.34 21.36
N ARG A 5 15.99 -2.43 20.79
CA ARG A 5 14.87 -2.77 19.92
C ARG A 5 15.20 -2.13 18.60
N ASP A 6 15.27 -2.93 17.54
CA ASP A 6 14.60 -2.63 16.29
C ASP A 6 14.53 -3.93 15.49
N GLY A 7 13.30 -4.41 15.38
CA GLY A 7 12.95 -5.54 14.55
C GLY A 7 13.29 -5.19 13.12
N HIS A 8 14.24 -5.92 12.56
CA HIS A 8 14.56 -5.85 11.15
C HIS A 8 13.33 -6.31 10.38
N CYS A 9 12.62 -5.37 9.77
CA CYS A 9 11.67 -5.66 8.71
C CYS A 9 12.48 -6.24 7.54
N ASN A 10 12.43 -7.57 7.38
CA ASN A 10 12.95 -8.22 6.21
C ASN A 10 12.06 -7.83 5.01
N LEU A 11 12.47 -6.79 4.29
CA LEU A 11 11.87 -6.45 3.01
C LEU A 11 12.60 -7.29 1.98
N ASP A 12 12.09 -8.48 1.70
CA ASP A 12 12.47 -9.25 0.52
C ASP A 12 12.10 -8.40 -0.70
N ILE A 13 13.05 -7.60 -1.17
CA ILE A 13 12.95 -6.86 -2.41
C ILE A 13 12.91 -7.92 -3.51
N ILE A 14 11.71 -8.21 -4.02
CA ILE A 14 11.57 -8.98 -5.25
C ILE A 14 12.07 -8.08 -6.39
N VAL A 15 13.36 -8.15 -6.67
CA VAL A 15 13.96 -7.60 -7.89
C VAL A 15 13.55 -8.52 -9.02
N THR A 16 12.46 -8.21 -9.72
CA THR A 16 12.17 -8.86 -11.01
C THR A 16 13.19 -8.37 -12.02
N VAL A 17 14.28 -9.12 -12.17
CA VAL A 17 15.25 -8.95 -13.25
C VAL A 17 14.52 -9.26 -14.57
N THR A 18 14.06 -8.23 -15.28
CA THR A 18 13.47 -8.38 -16.62
C THR A 18 14.59 -8.51 -17.65
N LYS A 19 15.30 -9.63 -17.64
CA LYS A 19 16.03 -10.03 -18.85
C LYS A 19 14.99 -10.46 -19.90
N PRO A 20 15.03 -9.93 -21.13
CA PRO A 20 14.10 -10.34 -22.17
C PRO A 20 14.28 -11.82 -22.49
N LEU A 21 13.18 -12.56 -22.61
CA LEU A 21 13.16 -13.95 -23.05
C LEU A 21 13.37 -14.01 -24.56
N THR A 22 14.48 -14.57 -25.02
CA THR A 22 14.67 -14.98 -26.41
C THR A 22 13.97 -16.33 -26.62
N LEU A 23 12.93 -16.34 -27.44
CA LEU A 23 12.20 -17.56 -27.82
C LEU A 23 12.73 -18.07 -29.16
N GLU A 24 13.23 -19.30 -29.17
CA GLU A 24 13.62 -20.01 -30.40
C GLU A 24 12.38 -20.57 -31.13
N HIS A 25 12.41 -20.61 -32.47
CA HIS A 25 11.30 -21.11 -33.27
C HIS A 25 11.05 -22.61 -32.98
N GLY A 26 9.84 -22.94 -32.54
CA GLY A 26 9.43 -24.31 -32.18
C GLY A 26 9.52 -24.63 -30.68
N ALA A 27 9.96 -23.69 -29.85
CA ALA A 27 9.90 -23.84 -28.40
C ALA A 27 8.45 -23.73 -27.90
N VAL A 28 7.95 -24.80 -27.27
CA VAL A 28 6.69 -24.77 -26.51
C VAL A 28 7.02 -24.30 -25.10
N VAL A 29 6.52 -23.12 -24.72
CA VAL A 29 6.70 -22.57 -23.37
C VAL A 29 5.35 -22.58 -22.66
N GLU A 30 5.29 -23.26 -21.52
CA GLU A 30 4.15 -23.19 -20.62
C GLU A 30 4.24 -21.91 -19.80
N LEU A 31 3.29 -21.00 -20.00
CA LEU A 31 3.19 -19.76 -19.23
C LEU A 31 2.52 -20.06 -17.90
N VAL A 32 3.32 -20.25 -16.86
CA VAL A 32 2.81 -20.30 -15.49
C VAL A 32 2.41 -18.87 -15.08
N PRO A 33 1.16 -18.63 -14.63
CA PRO A 33 0.75 -17.31 -14.21
C PRO A 33 1.60 -16.83 -13.04
N THR A 34 2.09 -15.60 -13.11
CA THR A 34 2.81 -14.97 -11.99
C THR A 34 1.88 -14.97 -10.77
N PRO A 35 2.34 -15.47 -9.60
CA PRO A 35 1.51 -15.51 -8.41
C PRO A 35 1.00 -14.11 -8.07
N ALA A 36 -0.31 -13.98 -7.90
CA ALA A 36 -0.91 -12.72 -7.49
C ALA A 36 -0.46 -12.39 -6.06
N HIS A 37 0.25 -11.28 -5.89
CA HIS A 37 0.56 -10.79 -4.56
C HIS A 37 -0.73 -10.35 -3.84
N PRO A 38 -0.89 -10.68 -2.55
CA PRO A 38 -2.07 -10.27 -1.79
C PRO A 38 -2.18 -8.75 -1.73
N ILE A 39 -3.42 -8.25 -1.74
CA ILE A 39 -3.71 -6.83 -1.58
C ILE A 39 -3.35 -6.43 -0.15
N ARG A 40 -2.40 -5.51 0.00
CA ARG A 40 -2.00 -4.93 1.29
C ARG A 40 -2.62 -3.54 1.40
N LEU A 41 -3.27 -3.24 2.53
CA LEU A 41 -3.92 -1.94 2.79
C LEU A 41 -3.67 -1.48 4.24
N HIS A 42 -2.52 -1.86 4.82
CA HIS A 42 -2.21 -1.59 6.23
C HIS A 42 -1.59 -0.21 6.45
N THR A 43 -0.97 0.35 5.42
CA THR A 43 -0.28 1.65 5.49
C THR A 43 -0.76 2.58 4.37
N LEU A 44 -0.51 3.88 4.53
CA LEU A 44 -0.78 4.87 3.48
C LEU A 44 0.00 4.57 2.19
N ASP A 45 1.23 4.07 2.32
CA ASP A 45 2.04 3.69 1.15
C ASP A 45 1.46 2.49 0.41
N ASP A 46 0.95 1.49 1.14
CA ASP A 46 0.27 0.35 0.52
C ASP A 46 -0.97 0.82 -0.26
N ILE A 47 -1.80 1.68 0.33
CA ILE A 47 -2.99 2.24 -0.33
C ILE A 47 -2.59 3.07 -1.55
N ARG A 48 -1.52 3.86 -1.47
CA ARG A 48 -1.00 4.66 -2.59
C ARG A 48 -0.58 3.77 -3.76
N LEU A 49 0.08 2.64 -3.47
CA LEU A 49 0.49 1.67 -4.49
C LEU A 49 -0.74 1.01 -5.14
N GLU A 50 -1.74 0.62 -4.35
CA GLU A 50 -2.98 0.05 -4.90
C GLU A 50 -3.76 1.08 -5.74
N MET A 51 -3.82 2.35 -5.32
CA MET A 51 -4.40 3.42 -6.15
C MET A 51 -3.66 3.57 -7.49
N ALA A 52 -2.33 3.47 -7.48
CA ALA A 52 -1.54 3.52 -8.71
C ALA A 52 -1.82 2.31 -9.62
N LYS A 53 -2.02 1.11 -9.05
CA LYS A 53 -2.42 -0.09 -9.81
C LYS A 53 -3.79 0.08 -10.44
N VAL A 54 -4.78 0.58 -9.70
CA VAL A 54 -6.12 0.85 -10.23
C VAL A 54 -6.05 1.86 -11.39
N TYR A 55 -5.29 2.95 -11.23
CA TYR A 55 -5.08 3.92 -12.30
C TYR A 55 -4.44 3.30 -13.55
N ARG A 56 -3.36 2.51 -13.38
CA ARG A 56 -2.71 1.80 -14.49
C ARG A 56 -3.66 0.80 -15.17
N GLY A 57 -4.50 0.11 -14.39
CA GLY A 57 -5.53 -0.79 -14.89
C GLY A 57 -6.54 -0.07 -15.78
N MET A 58 -7.06 1.07 -15.34
CA MET A 58 -7.95 1.90 -16.15
C MET A 58 -7.24 2.43 -17.41
N ARG A 59 -5.99 2.89 -17.27
CA ARG A 59 -5.24 3.47 -18.40
C ARG A 59 -4.88 2.44 -19.48
N SER A 60 -4.61 1.20 -19.08
CA SER A 60 -4.34 0.08 -19.99
C SER A 60 -5.60 -0.58 -20.56
N GLY A 61 -6.79 -0.23 -20.05
CA GLY A 61 -8.05 -0.87 -20.42
C GLY A 61 -8.27 -2.24 -19.75
N SER A 62 -7.41 -2.63 -18.80
CA SER A 62 -7.55 -3.89 -18.04
C SER A 62 -8.68 -3.83 -17.00
N ILE A 63 -9.09 -2.63 -16.59
CA ILE A 63 -10.19 -2.37 -15.66
C ILE A 63 -11.13 -1.37 -16.32
N ASP A 64 -12.43 -1.61 -16.25
CA ASP A 64 -13.43 -0.64 -16.70
C ASP A 64 -13.31 0.68 -15.90
N PRO A 65 -13.29 1.86 -16.55
CA PRO A 65 -13.14 3.14 -15.85
C PRO A 65 -14.19 3.40 -14.75
N GLN A 66 -15.43 2.91 -14.91
CA GLN A 66 -16.49 3.07 -13.93
C GLN A 66 -16.18 2.27 -12.66
N ASP A 67 -15.77 1.01 -12.83
CA ASP A 67 -15.38 0.15 -11.71
C ASP A 67 -14.09 0.64 -11.05
N GLY A 68 -13.10 1.06 -11.85
CA GLY A 68 -11.88 1.65 -11.33
C GLY A 68 -12.12 2.92 -10.51
N THR A 69 -13.08 3.76 -10.90
CA THR A 69 -13.48 4.95 -10.13
C THR A 69 -14.10 4.56 -8.78
N ARG A 70 -14.96 3.53 -8.74
CA ARG A 70 -15.54 3.01 -7.50
C ARG A 70 -14.46 2.47 -6.56
N LEU A 71 -13.50 1.72 -7.08
CA LEU A 71 -12.37 1.22 -6.31
C LEU A 71 -11.51 2.37 -5.76
N ALA A 72 -11.16 3.34 -6.59
CA ALA A 72 -10.39 4.52 -6.18
C ALA A 72 -11.11 5.32 -5.09
N PHE A 73 -12.44 5.42 -5.15
CA PHE A 73 -13.24 6.07 -4.12
C PHE A 73 -13.11 5.36 -2.76
N VAL A 74 -13.23 4.03 -2.73
CA VAL A 74 -13.08 3.23 -1.50
C VAL A 74 -11.67 3.38 -0.92
N LEU A 75 -10.64 3.28 -1.76
CA LEU A 75 -9.25 3.50 -1.33
C LEU A 75 -9.06 4.91 -0.75
N GLY A 76 -9.68 5.92 -1.37
CA GLY A 76 -9.68 7.29 -0.85
C GLY A 76 -10.40 7.44 0.49
N GLN A 77 -11.45 6.66 0.76
CA GLN A 77 -12.08 6.63 2.10
C GLN A 77 -11.12 6.07 3.15
N MET A 78 -10.34 5.04 2.80
CA MET A 78 -9.36 4.47 3.73
C MET A 78 -8.27 5.50 4.08
N VAL A 79 -7.76 6.25 3.10
CA VAL A 79 -6.79 7.34 3.37
C VAL A 79 -7.37 8.34 4.38
N ARG A 80 -8.62 8.76 4.20
CA ARG A 80 -9.29 9.68 5.15
C ARG A 80 -9.37 9.11 6.57
N LEU A 81 -9.64 7.81 6.73
CA LEU A 81 -9.68 7.18 8.06
C LEU A 81 -8.31 7.18 8.75
N PHE A 82 -7.23 6.97 7.99
CA PHE A 82 -5.86 7.08 8.52
C PHE A 82 -5.53 8.50 8.95
N GLU A 83 -5.87 9.50 8.11
CA GLU A 83 -5.68 10.92 8.42
C GLU A 83 -6.46 11.33 9.66
N GLN A 84 -7.72 10.90 9.77
CA GLN A 84 -8.57 11.16 10.93
C GLN A 84 -7.97 10.55 12.20
N SER A 85 -7.57 9.27 12.16
CA SER A 85 -6.93 8.63 13.31
C SER A 85 -5.63 9.34 13.74
N ALA A 86 -4.85 9.84 12.79
CA ALA A 86 -3.63 10.59 13.08
C ALA A 86 -3.94 11.95 13.73
N GLN A 87 -5.02 12.61 13.33
CA GLN A 87 -5.50 13.85 13.94
C GLN A 87 -6.01 13.61 15.37
N ASP A 88 -6.83 12.58 15.57
CA ASP A 88 -7.39 12.22 16.88
C ASP A 88 -6.28 11.96 17.90
N ARG A 89 -5.25 11.18 17.53
CA ARG A 89 -4.09 10.93 18.41
C ARG A 89 -3.34 12.20 18.82
N ARG A 90 -3.21 13.15 17.89
CA ARG A 90 -2.54 14.43 18.17
C ARG A 90 -3.40 15.30 19.09
N LEU A 91 -4.71 15.33 18.87
CA LEU A 91 -5.65 16.03 19.75
C LEU A 91 -5.63 15.44 21.16
N GLU A 92 -5.72 14.12 21.30
CA GLU A 92 -5.65 13.42 22.58
C GLU A 92 -4.36 13.77 23.34
N ALA A 93 -3.21 13.78 22.67
CA ALA A 93 -1.93 14.15 23.30
C ALA A 93 -1.92 15.61 23.81
N ILE A 94 -2.53 16.53 23.06
CA ILE A 94 -2.68 17.93 23.46
C ILE A 94 -3.61 18.04 24.67
N GLU A 95 -4.79 17.40 24.61
CA GLU A 95 -5.77 17.41 25.69
C GLU A 95 -5.20 16.84 26.99
N GLN A 96 -4.46 15.73 26.91
CA GLN A 96 -3.76 15.14 28.06
C GLN A 96 -2.77 16.13 28.68
N THR A 97 -1.97 16.81 27.85
CA THR A 97 -1.00 17.81 28.31
C THR A 97 -1.68 19.00 29.00
N LEU A 98 -2.78 19.50 28.42
CA LEU A 98 -3.54 20.61 29.00
C LEU A 98 -4.22 20.21 30.31
N ASN A 99 -4.79 19.00 30.39
CA ASN A 99 -5.41 18.49 31.60
C ASN A 99 -4.40 18.25 32.72
N GLN A 100 -3.18 17.82 32.41
CA GLN A 100 -2.10 17.71 33.39
C GLN A 100 -1.73 19.09 33.96
N ARG A 101 -1.62 20.12 33.11
CA ARG A 101 -1.32 21.50 33.55
C ARG A 101 -2.41 22.11 34.43
N LYS A 102 -3.69 21.82 34.15
CA LYS A 102 -4.83 22.32 34.95
C LYS A 102 -4.93 21.70 36.36
N LYS A 103 -4.28 20.56 36.59
CA LYS A 103 -4.27 19.87 37.89
C LYS A 103 -3.17 20.38 38.83
N LEU A 104 -2.29 21.25 38.34
CA LEU A 104 -1.25 21.96 39.11
C LEU A 104 -1.79 23.32 39.57
#